data_AF-A0A8C5KDL7-F1
#
_entry.id   AF-A0A8C5KDL7-F1
#
_cell.length_a   1.000
_cell.length_b   1.000
_cell.length_c   1.000
_cell.angle_alpha   90.00
_cell.angle_beta   90.00
_cell.angle_gamma   90.00
#
_symmetry.space_group_name_H-M   'P 1'
#
loop_
_entity.id
_entity.type
_entity.pdbx_description
1 polymer ?
#
loop_
_entity_poly.entity_id
_entity_poly.type
_entity_poly.pdbx_seq_one_letter_code
_entity_poly.pdbx_strand_id
1 'polypeptide(L)'
;MATAPHNYSYSFKYIIMGDMGVGKSCLLHQFTEKKFVADCPHTIGVEFGARIIEVGGQKTKLQIWDTDVTRSTYNHLSSWLTDARNLTNPNTVIILIGNKADLEAQRGVTFEEAKQFAEENGLFLEASAKTGENVDNAFLEAAKKICQNIQDGSLDLNAAESGVQHKPSAPQGGRLTSEPQPQREGCGC
;
A
#
# COMPACT_ATOMS: atom_id res chain seq x y z
N MET A 1 25.78 -1.15 13.35
CA MET A 1 25.36 -2.35 12.62
C MET A 1 24.82 -1.89 11.26
N ALA A 2 25.49 -2.22 10.15
CA ALA A 2 25.06 -1.79 8.83
C ALA A 2 23.80 -2.58 8.42
N THR A 3 22.71 -1.88 8.17
CA THR A 3 21.47 -2.45 7.63
C THR A 3 21.74 -3.00 6.24
N ALA A 4 21.36 -4.26 5.98
CA ALA A 4 21.50 -4.91 4.68
C ALA A 4 20.87 -4.03 3.58
N PRO A 5 21.45 -3.98 2.36
CA PRO A 5 20.92 -3.17 1.27
C PRO A 5 19.49 -3.61 0.96
N HIS A 6 18.53 -2.76 1.30
CA HIS A 6 17.13 -3.00 0.97
C HIS A 6 16.93 -2.75 -0.53
N ASN A 7 16.35 -3.72 -1.23
CA ASN A 7 16.05 -3.64 -2.68
C ASN A 7 14.86 -2.70 -3.00
N TYR A 8 14.54 -1.76 -2.11
CA TYR A 8 13.41 -0.84 -2.25
C TYR A 8 13.71 0.48 -1.54
N SER A 9 13.24 1.59 -2.12
CA SER A 9 13.46 2.95 -1.62
C SER A 9 12.34 3.40 -0.66
N TYR A 10 11.12 2.91 -0.87
CA TYR A 10 9.96 3.26 -0.03
C TYR A 10 9.24 2.02 0.51
N SER A 11 8.62 2.17 1.67
CA SER A 11 7.68 1.19 2.26
C SER A 11 6.39 1.91 2.61
N PHE A 12 5.25 1.49 2.05
CA PHE A 12 3.94 2.06 2.36
C PHE A 12 3.09 1.04 3.12
N LYS A 13 2.42 1.50 4.18
CA LYS A 13 1.48 0.69 4.97
C LYS A 13 0.05 0.96 4.51
N TYR A 14 -0.64 -0.09 4.09
CA TYR A 14 -2.02 -0.07 3.63
C TYR A 14 -2.86 -0.83 4.64
N ILE A 15 -4.06 -0.33 4.91
CA ILE A 15 -5.07 -0.99 5.73
C ILE A 15 -6.30 -1.19 4.85
N ILE A 16 -6.81 -2.41 4.77
CA ILE A 16 -8.04 -2.70 4.05
C ILE A 16 -9.18 -2.74 5.08
N MET A 17 -10.17 -1.86 4.89
CA MET A 17 -11.37 -1.77 5.71
C MET A 17 -12.63 -2.01 4.87
N GLY A 18 -13.69 -2.48 5.51
CA GLY A 18 -14.98 -2.74 4.86
C GLY A 18 -15.72 -3.93 5.48
N ASP A 19 -16.95 -4.12 5.05
CA ASP A 19 -17.86 -5.09 5.67
C ASP A 19 -17.40 -6.54 5.50
N MET A 20 -17.96 -7.43 6.31
CA MET A 20 -17.73 -8.87 6.18
C MET A 20 -18.26 -9.37 4.82
N GLY A 21 -17.50 -10.24 4.15
CA GLY A 21 -17.94 -10.86 2.89
C GLY A 21 -17.81 -9.98 1.63
N VAL A 22 -17.33 -8.73 1.73
CA VAL A 22 -17.04 -7.90 0.54
C VAL A 22 -15.81 -8.39 -0.25
N GLY A 23 -14.99 -9.25 0.35
CA GLY A 23 -13.83 -9.88 -0.30
C GLY A 23 -12.50 -9.17 -0.06
N LYS A 24 -12.30 -8.57 1.11
CA LYS A 24 -11.04 -7.92 1.52
C LYS A 24 -9.84 -8.87 1.43
N SER A 25 -9.94 -10.04 2.07
CA SER A 25 -8.91 -11.08 2.05
C SER A 25 -8.68 -11.62 0.63
N CYS A 26 -9.76 -11.77 -0.15
CA CYS A 26 -9.65 -12.15 -1.55
C CYS A 26 -8.84 -11.12 -2.37
N LEU A 27 -9.06 -9.82 -2.15
CA LEU A 27 -8.25 -8.77 -2.79
C LEU A 27 -6.79 -8.84 -2.36
N LEU A 28 -6.53 -9.09 -1.06
CA LEU A 28 -5.18 -9.27 -0.53
C LEU A 28 -4.47 -10.43 -1.24
N HIS A 29 -5.03 -11.64 -1.20
CA HIS A 29 -4.43 -12.83 -1.84
C HIS A 29 -4.32 -12.67 -3.36
N GLN A 30 -5.30 -12.05 -4.01
CA GLN A 30 -5.24 -11.82 -5.44
C GLN A 30 -4.12 -10.83 -5.80
N PHE A 31 -3.85 -9.85 -4.94
CA PHE A 31 -2.75 -8.92 -5.14
C PHE A 31 -1.38 -9.53 -4.81
N THR A 32 -1.25 -10.30 -3.73
CA THR A 32 0.04 -10.84 -3.26
C THR A 32 0.43 -12.16 -3.95
N GLU A 33 -0.53 -13.05 -4.16
CA GLU A 33 -0.30 -14.43 -4.60
C GLU A 33 -0.85 -14.75 -6.00
N LYS A 34 -1.63 -13.85 -6.60
CA LYS A 34 -2.34 -14.11 -7.87
C LYS A 34 -3.29 -15.29 -7.80
N LYS A 35 -3.87 -15.51 -6.62
CA LYS A 35 -4.80 -16.60 -6.35
C LYS A 35 -6.11 -16.05 -5.81
N PHE A 36 -7.19 -16.60 -6.34
CA PHE A 36 -8.51 -16.48 -5.75
C PHE A 36 -8.85 -17.75 -4.98
N VAL A 37 -9.12 -17.60 -3.68
CA VAL A 37 -9.63 -18.67 -2.83
C VAL A 37 -11.07 -18.32 -2.49
N ALA A 38 -12.01 -19.12 -3.02
CA ALA A 38 -13.45 -18.90 -2.83
C ALA A 38 -13.89 -19.27 -1.41
N ASP A 39 -13.20 -20.23 -0.80
CA ASP A 39 -13.50 -20.81 0.51
C ASP A 39 -12.45 -20.31 1.53
N CYS A 40 -12.39 -19.00 1.72
CA CYS A 40 -11.59 -18.41 2.78
C CYS A 40 -12.38 -18.54 4.09
N PRO A 41 -11.88 -19.31 5.09
CA PRO A 41 -12.45 -19.21 6.43
C PRO A 41 -12.38 -17.75 6.88
N HIS A 42 -13.41 -17.28 7.60
CA HIS A 42 -13.44 -15.91 8.12
C HIS A 42 -12.10 -15.53 8.76
N THR A 43 -11.58 -14.35 8.40
CA THR A 43 -10.27 -13.87 8.84
C THR A 43 -10.25 -13.74 10.36
N ILE A 44 -9.51 -14.59 11.07
CA ILE A 44 -9.40 -14.47 12.53
C ILE A 44 -8.34 -13.41 12.84
N GLY A 45 -8.78 -12.20 13.18
CA GLY A 45 -7.89 -11.11 13.59
C GLY A 45 -7.40 -10.26 12.41
N VAL A 46 -6.09 -10.18 12.21
CA VAL A 46 -5.49 -9.35 11.16
C VAL A 46 -4.53 -10.18 10.31
N GLU A 47 -4.76 -10.19 9.01
CA GLU A 47 -3.91 -10.85 8.04
C GLU A 47 -2.92 -9.86 7.40
N PHE A 48 -1.70 -10.31 7.14
CA PHE A 48 -0.62 -9.49 6.62
C PHE A 48 -0.12 -10.03 5.28
N GLY A 49 -0.08 -9.16 4.28
CA GLY A 49 0.60 -9.43 3.01
C GLY A 49 1.58 -8.33 2.65
N ALA A 50 2.61 -8.67 1.88
CA ALA A 50 3.53 -7.67 1.35
C ALA A 50 3.94 -8.00 -0.07
N ARG A 51 4.01 -6.96 -0.91
CA ARG A 51 4.48 -7.07 -2.30
C ARG A 51 5.33 -5.87 -2.65
N ILE A 52 6.46 -6.11 -3.31
CA ILE A 52 7.28 -5.03 -3.86
C ILE A 52 6.79 -4.76 -5.28
N ILE A 53 6.50 -3.49 -5.56
CA ILE A 53 6.08 -2.98 -6.85
C ILE A 53 7.05 -1.90 -7.32
N GLU A 54 6.99 -1.56 -8.61
CA GLU A 54 7.76 -0.45 -9.17
C GLU A 54 6.81 0.67 -9.56
N VAL A 55 7.05 1.88 -9.01
CA VAL A 55 6.22 3.07 -9.23
C VAL A 55 7.16 4.23 -9.56
N GLY A 56 7.01 4.82 -10.75
CA GLY A 56 7.87 5.92 -11.20
C GLY A 56 9.37 5.57 -11.24
N GLY A 57 9.71 4.33 -11.60
CA GLY A 57 11.09 3.84 -11.63
C GLY A 57 11.70 3.54 -10.25
N GLN A 58 10.91 3.63 -9.18
CA GLN A 58 11.36 3.30 -7.83
C GLN A 58 10.68 2.05 -7.31
N LYS A 59 11.46 1.15 -6.72
CA LYS A 59 10.94 -0.03 -6.03
C LYS A 59 10.35 0.39 -4.68
N THR A 60 9.08 0.07 -4.50
CA THR A 60 8.30 0.40 -3.30
C THR A 60 7.69 -0.87 -2.74
N LYS A 61 7.91 -1.12 -1.45
CA LYS A 61 7.29 -2.22 -0.71
C LYS A 61 5.91 -1.78 -0.22
N LEU A 62 4.85 -2.47 -0.65
CA LEU A 62 3.53 -2.34 -0.05
C LEU A 62 3.38 -3.37 1.07
N GLN A 63 2.94 -2.91 2.24
CA GLN A 63 2.61 -3.71 3.40
C GLN A 63 1.12 -3.58 3.67
N ILE A 64 0.36 -4.63 3.42
CA ILE A 64 -1.10 -4.61 3.46
C ILE A 64 -1.56 -5.36 4.71
N TRP A 65 -2.41 -4.71 5.49
CA TRP A 65 -3.06 -5.25 6.67
C TRP A 65 -4.55 -5.43 6.37
N ASP A 66 -5.01 -6.66 6.26
CA ASP A 66 -6.43 -6.99 6.16
C ASP A 66 -7.00 -7.16 7.57
N THR A 67 -7.80 -6.19 7.99
CA THR A 67 -8.41 -6.17 9.33
C THR A 67 -9.78 -6.81 9.29
N ASP A 68 -10.00 -7.87 10.07
CA ASP A 68 -11.35 -8.34 10.34
C ASP A 68 -11.97 -7.46 11.42
N VAL A 69 -12.89 -6.60 11.03
CA VAL A 69 -13.64 -5.80 11.99
C VAL A 69 -14.91 -6.55 12.35
N THR A 70 -14.78 -7.51 13.25
CA THR A 70 -15.93 -8.17 13.85
C THR A 70 -16.72 -7.17 14.72
N ARG A 71 -17.91 -6.81 14.22
CA ARG A 71 -19.18 -6.84 14.99
C ARG A 71 -19.59 -5.64 15.87
N SER A 72 -19.15 -4.39 15.67
CA SER A 72 -19.75 -3.27 16.44
C SER A 72 -20.07 -1.95 15.75
N THR A 73 -19.80 -1.75 14.47
CA THR A 73 -20.22 -0.52 13.78
C THR A 73 -20.91 -0.86 12.46
N TYR A 74 -22.10 -1.43 12.59
CA TYR A 74 -23.05 -1.56 11.49
C TYR A 74 -23.58 -0.16 11.19
N ASN A 75 -22.96 0.54 10.23
CA ASN A 75 -23.61 1.54 9.36
C ASN A 75 -22.61 2.13 8.35
N HIS A 76 -22.69 1.68 7.10
CA HIS A 76 -22.25 2.40 5.90
C HIS A 76 -20.74 2.68 5.70
N LEU A 77 -20.37 2.77 4.41
CA LEU A 77 -19.07 3.24 3.91
C LEU A 77 -18.63 4.57 4.55
N SER A 78 -19.59 5.44 4.89
CA SER A 78 -19.34 6.72 5.56
C SER A 78 -18.76 6.58 6.97
N SER A 79 -19.12 5.56 7.74
CA SER A 79 -18.51 5.33 9.06
C SER A 79 -17.08 4.83 8.92
N TRP A 80 -16.82 3.88 8.01
CA TRP A 80 -15.45 3.45 7.71
C TRP A 80 -14.55 4.62 7.29
N LEU A 81 -15.08 5.50 6.44
CA LEU A 81 -14.36 6.68 6.01
C LEU A 81 -14.12 7.67 7.15
N THR A 82 -15.11 7.87 8.01
CA THR A 82 -15.00 8.75 9.18
C THR A 82 -13.96 8.22 10.16
N ASP A 83 -14.00 6.91 10.45
CA ASP A 83 -13.03 6.26 11.33
C ASP A 83 -11.63 6.31 10.73
N ALA A 84 -11.48 6.05 9.43
CA ALA A 84 -10.20 6.17 8.74
C ALA A 84 -9.65 7.61 8.84
N ARG A 85 -10.47 8.63 8.61
CA ARG A 85 -10.05 10.04 8.73
C ARG A 85 -9.72 10.44 10.17
N ASN A 86 -10.45 9.93 11.16
CA ASN A 86 -10.22 10.26 12.57
C ASN A 86 -8.97 9.58 13.14
N LEU A 87 -8.63 8.40 12.63
CA LEU A 87 -7.50 7.59 13.11
C LEU A 87 -6.22 7.80 12.30
N THR A 88 -6.24 8.60 11.23
CA THR A 88 -5.09 8.80 10.34
C THR A 88 -4.81 10.28 10.07
N ASN A 89 -3.62 10.57 9.52
CA ASN A 89 -3.23 11.92 9.13
C ASN A 89 -4.10 12.41 7.94
N PRO A 90 -4.45 13.71 7.84
CA PRO A 90 -5.20 14.27 6.72
C PRO A 90 -4.57 14.02 5.34
N ASN A 91 -3.26 13.75 5.27
CA ASN A 91 -2.55 13.43 4.03
C ASN A 91 -2.63 11.93 3.64
N THR A 92 -3.37 11.12 4.41
CA THR A 92 -3.58 9.69 4.10
C THR A 92 -4.38 9.54 2.82
N VAL A 93 -3.85 8.76 1.87
CA VAL A 93 -4.54 8.48 0.61
C VAL A 93 -5.60 7.41 0.86
N ILE A 94 -6.85 7.74 0.57
CA ILE A 94 -8.00 6.83 0.67
C ILE A 94 -8.45 6.43 -0.73
N ILE A 95 -8.56 5.11 -0.97
CA ILE A 95 -9.12 4.55 -2.21
C ILE A 95 -10.31 3.67 -1.85
N LEU A 96 -11.42 3.91 -2.54
CA LEU A 96 -12.62 3.09 -2.52
C LEU A 96 -12.52 2.04 -3.63
N ILE A 97 -12.68 0.78 -3.26
CA ILE A 97 -12.62 -0.34 -4.20
C ILE A 97 -14.00 -1.01 -4.27
N GLY A 98 -14.66 -0.90 -5.42
CA GLY A 98 -15.86 -1.66 -5.75
C GLY A 98 -15.48 -3.08 -6.15
N ASN A 99 -15.40 -4.00 -5.19
CA ASN A 99 -15.05 -5.39 -5.47
C ASN A 99 -16.22 -6.19 -6.08
N LYS A 100 -15.90 -7.35 -6.66
CA LYS A 100 -16.85 -8.27 -7.33
C LYS A 100 -17.46 -7.68 -8.61
N ALA A 101 -16.67 -6.89 -9.35
CA ALA A 101 -17.07 -6.34 -10.64
C ALA A 101 -17.54 -7.42 -11.66
N ASP A 102 -17.10 -8.68 -11.48
CA ASP A 102 -17.55 -9.83 -12.27
C ASP A 102 -19.05 -10.19 -12.10
N LEU A 103 -19.72 -9.66 -11.07
CA LEU A 103 -21.13 -9.92 -10.77
C LEU A 103 -22.05 -8.77 -11.19
N GLU A 104 -21.90 -8.26 -12.41
CA GLU A 104 -22.72 -7.13 -12.91
C GLU A 104 -24.23 -7.39 -12.83
N ALA A 105 -24.68 -8.62 -13.06
CA ALA A 105 -26.09 -8.99 -12.97
C ALA A 105 -26.67 -8.89 -11.54
N GLN A 106 -25.82 -8.85 -10.51
CA GLN A 106 -26.21 -8.70 -9.10
C GLN A 106 -25.76 -7.35 -8.54
N ARG A 107 -25.47 -6.38 -9.42
CA ARG A 107 -25.01 -5.04 -9.04
C ARG A 107 -26.07 -4.32 -8.22
N GLY A 108 -25.75 -4.04 -6.97
CA GLY A 108 -26.60 -3.22 -6.07
C GLY A 108 -26.33 -1.72 -6.16
N VAL A 109 -25.14 -1.31 -6.63
CA VAL A 109 -24.70 0.09 -6.73
C VAL A 109 -24.12 0.36 -8.10
N THR A 110 -24.56 1.44 -8.74
CA THR A 110 -24.08 1.81 -10.08
C THR A 110 -22.66 2.40 -10.01
N PHE A 111 -21.92 2.29 -11.12
CA PHE A 111 -20.59 2.91 -11.22
C PHE A 111 -20.66 4.43 -10.97
N GLU A 112 -21.66 5.10 -11.55
CA GLU A 112 -21.85 6.55 -11.44
C GLU A 112 -22.07 6.97 -9.98
N GLU A 113 -22.94 6.26 -9.26
CA GLU A 113 -23.24 6.52 -7.84
C GLU A 113 -22.01 6.33 -6.95
N ALA A 114 -21.27 5.25 -7.14
CA ALA A 114 -20.06 4.98 -6.36
C ALA A 114 -18.93 5.97 -6.68
N LYS A 115 -18.80 6.36 -7.95
CA LYS A 115 -17.84 7.38 -8.38
C LYS A 115 -18.18 8.74 -7.79
N GLN A 116 -19.45 9.16 -7.83
CA GLN A 116 -19.89 10.42 -7.25
C GLN A 116 -19.61 10.47 -5.74
N PHE A 117 -19.87 9.36 -5.02
CA PHE A 117 -19.51 9.27 -3.61
C PHE A 117 -18.00 9.41 -3.37
N ALA A 118 -17.17 8.89 -4.27
CA ALA A 118 -15.73 8.97 -4.15
C ALA A 118 -15.14 10.32 -4.54
N GLU A 119 -15.76 11.09 -5.45
CA GLU A 119 -15.27 12.43 -5.82
C GLU A 119 -15.10 13.35 -4.60
N GLU A 120 -15.97 13.19 -3.60
CA GLU A 120 -15.92 13.93 -2.35
C GLU A 120 -14.94 13.32 -1.32
N ASN A 121 -14.49 12.09 -1.54
CA ASN A 121 -13.90 11.27 -0.48
C ASN A 121 -12.58 10.56 -0.80
N GLY A 122 -12.17 10.48 -2.07
CA GLY A 122 -10.95 9.81 -2.49
C GLY A 122 -10.97 9.39 -3.97
N LEU A 123 -10.33 8.26 -4.27
CA LEU A 123 -10.35 7.65 -5.61
C LEU A 123 -11.30 6.44 -5.61
N PHE A 124 -11.99 6.20 -6.72
CA PHE A 124 -12.82 5.00 -6.91
C PHE A 124 -12.32 4.13 -8.05
N LEU A 125 -12.23 2.83 -7.79
CA LEU A 125 -11.88 1.82 -8.78
C LEU A 125 -12.75 0.57 -8.59
N GLU A 126 -13.22 -0.02 -9.68
CA GLU A 126 -13.86 -1.33 -9.65
C GLU A 126 -12.84 -2.43 -9.89
N ALA A 127 -12.94 -3.51 -9.14
CA ALA A 127 -12.05 -4.66 -9.25
C ALA A 127 -12.80 -5.98 -9.05
N SER A 128 -12.22 -7.06 -9.54
CA SER A 128 -12.66 -8.41 -9.22
C SER A 128 -11.51 -9.20 -8.65
N ALA A 129 -11.59 -9.50 -7.36
CA ALA A 129 -10.68 -10.45 -6.73
C ALA A 129 -10.74 -11.85 -7.38
N LYS A 130 -11.87 -12.21 -7.99
CA LYS A 130 -12.07 -13.52 -8.63
C LYS A 130 -11.32 -13.63 -9.95
N THR A 131 -11.43 -12.63 -10.81
CA THR A 131 -10.77 -12.63 -12.13
C THR A 131 -9.37 -12.03 -12.09
N GLY A 132 -9.07 -11.22 -11.06
CA GLY A 132 -7.87 -10.39 -10.98
C GLY A 132 -7.96 -9.06 -11.71
N GLU A 133 -9.09 -8.79 -12.36
CA GLU A 133 -9.33 -7.54 -13.06
C GLU A 133 -9.20 -6.35 -12.10
N ASN A 134 -8.40 -5.37 -12.50
CA ASN A 134 -8.13 -4.11 -11.79
C ASN A 134 -7.61 -4.23 -10.35
N VAL A 135 -7.34 -5.43 -9.83
CA VAL A 135 -6.79 -5.61 -8.48
C VAL A 135 -5.42 -4.95 -8.38
N ASP A 136 -4.49 -5.27 -9.29
CA ASP A 136 -3.18 -4.61 -9.31
C ASP A 136 -3.29 -3.09 -9.45
N ASN A 137 -4.18 -2.66 -10.35
CA ASN A 137 -4.37 -1.25 -10.65
C ASN A 137 -4.83 -0.48 -9.40
N ALA A 138 -5.73 -1.06 -8.60
CA ALA A 138 -6.19 -0.45 -7.36
C ALA A 138 -5.06 -0.16 -6.37
N PHE A 139 -4.16 -1.12 -6.14
CA PHE A 139 -3.01 -0.91 -5.24
C PHE A 139 -1.94 0.02 -5.86
N LEU A 140 -1.74 -0.05 -7.18
CA LEU A 140 -0.79 0.79 -7.92
C LEU A 140 -1.21 2.25 -7.94
N GLU A 141 -2.48 2.56 -8.17
CA GLU A 141 -2.99 3.94 -8.19
C GLU A 141 -2.84 4.60 -6.80
N ALA A 142 -3.09 3.86 -5.71
CA ALA A 142 -2.78 4.34 -4.36
C ALA A 142 -1.29 4.67 -4.22
N ALA A 143 -0.41 3.80 -4.70
CA ALA A 143 1.02 3.98 -4.53
C ALA A 143 1.52 5.18 -5.36
N LYS A 144 1.02 5.34 -6.58
CA LYS A 144 1.30 6.50 -7.43
C LYS A 144 0.87 7.79 -6.74
N LYS A 145 -0.33 7.82 -6.15
CA LYS A 145 -0.83 9.01 -5.46
C LYS A 145 0.00 9.36 -4.22
N ILE A 146 0.40 8.37 -3.43
CA ILE A 146 1.32 8.58 -2.30
C ILE A 146 2.67 9.12 -2.80
N CYS A 147 3.24 8.54 -3.85
CA CYS A 147 4.48 9.03 -4.45
C CYS A 147 4.37 10.48 -4.96
N GLN A 148 3.26 10.86 -5.60
CA GLN A 148 3.00 12.24 -6.01
C GLN A 148 2.94 13.17 -4.80
N ASN A 149 2.17 12.81 -3.77
CA ASN A 149 2.06 13.62 -2.55
C ASN A 149 3.42 13.81 -1.84
N ILE A 150 4.34 12.84 -1.93
CA ILE A 150 5.71 12.98 -1.44
C ILE A 150 6.51 13.98 -2.30
N GLN A 151 6.42 13.88 -3.63
CA GLN A 151 7.11 14.78 -4.56
C GLN A 151 6.63 16.23 -4.42
N ASP A 152 5.34 16.41 -4.18
CA ASP A 152 4.69 17.70 -3.96
C ASP A 152 4.98 18.28 -2.55
N GLY A 153 5.70 17.54 -1.69
CA GLY A 153 6.04 17.97 -0.33
C GLY A 153 4.87 17.95 0.65
N SER A 154 3.72 17.40 0.26
CA SER A 154 2.51 17.31 1.08
C SER A 154 2.58 16.18 2.12
N LEU A 155 3.52 15.23 1.98
CA LEU A 155 3.76 14.13 2.92
C LEU A 155 5.17 14.19 3.51
N ASP A 156 5.26 14.35 4.83
CA ASP A 156 6.52 14.27 5.56
C ASP A 156 6.91 12.81 5.82
N LEU A 157 8.00 12.38 5.20
CA LEU A 157 8.57 11.04 5.30
C LEU A 157 9.16 10.71 6.69
N ASN A 158 9.38 11.72 7.54
CA ASN A 158 9.94 11.55 8.88
C ASN A 158 8.86 11.47 9.97
N ALA A 159 7.59 11.77 9.65
CA ALA A 159 6.50 11.65 10.59
C ALA A 159 6.17 10.15 10.81
N ALA A 160 6.33 9.66 12.04
CA ALA A 160 6.01 8.28 12.41
C ALA A 160 4.55 7.88 12.08
N GLU A 161 3.69 8.88 11.92
CA GLU A 161 2.25 8.81 11.67
C GLU A 161 1.90 8.72 10.17
N SER A 162 2.85 8.97 9.25
CA SER A 162 2.59 8.99 7.81
C SER A 162 2.37 7.60 7.20
N GLY A 163 2.74 6.52 7.91
CA GLY A 163 2.66 5.15 7.37
C GLY A 163 3.66 4.85 6.25
N VAL A 164 4.46 5.84 5.83
CA VAL A 164 5.52 5.76 4.83
C VAL A 164 6.88 5.66 5.52
N GLN A 165 7.74 4.73 5.08
CA GLN A 165 9.14 4.66 5.50
C GLN A 165 10.04 4.79 4.28
N HIS A 166 10.90 5.81 4.26
CA HIS A 166 11.98 5.91 3.27
C HIS A 166 13.20 5.13 3.77
N LYS A 167 13.71 4.23 2.93
CA LYS A 167 14.96 3.51 3.18
C LYS A 167 15.94 3.87 2.07
N PRO A 168 17.02 4.64 2.33
CA PRO A 168 17.98 4.97 1.30
C PRO A 168 18.53 3.67 0.71
N SER A 169 18.32 3.47 -0.59
CA SER A 169 18.89 2.36 -1.33
C SER A 169 20.41 2.58 -1.43
N ALA A 170 21.18 1.51 -1.18
CA ALA A 170 22.63 1.61 -1.14
C ALA A 170 23.17 2.12 -2.50
N PRO A 171 24.14 3.06 -2.52
CA PRO A 171 24.74 3.50 -3.78
C PRO A 171 25.45 2.33 -4.45
N GLN A 172 25.13 2.06 -5.71
CA GLN A 172 25.92 1.18 -6.57
C GLN A 172 27.27 1.86 -6.84
N GLY A 173 28.23 1.69 -5.94
CA GLY A 173 29.60 2.16 -6.09
C GLY A 173 30.46 1.10 -6.78
N GLY A 174 30.95 1.40 -7.98
CA GLY A 174 31.86 0.51 -8.69
C GLY A 174 32.68 1.19 -9.78
N ARG A 175 33.70 1.97 -9.39
CA ARG A 175 34.97 2.00 -10.14
C ARG A 175 36.12 2.41 -9.21
N LEU A 176 36.95 1.43 -8.85
CA LEU A 176 38.24 1.65 -8.22
C LEU A 176 39.21 2.27 -9.24
N THR A 177 39.85 3.38 -8.88
CA THR A 177 41.16 3.74 -9.42
C THR A 177 42.11 3.89 -8.24
N SER A 178 43.08 3.00 -8.20
CA SER A 178 44.18 2.92 -7.25
C SER A 178 45.21 4.01 -7.51
N GLU A 179 45.53 4.81 -6.51
CA GLU A 179 46.83 5.49 -6.41
C GLU A 179 47.39 5.35 -4.97
N PRO A 180 48.71 5.15 -4.78
CA PRO A 180 49.30 4.81 -3.48
C PRO A 180 49.69 6.06 -2.68
N GLN A 181 49.42 6.06 -1.37
CA GLN A 181 49.90 7.08 -0.42
C GLN A 181 51.38 6.88 -0.04
N PRO A 182 52.15 7.95 0.24
CA PRO A 182 53.54 7.86 0.70
C PRO A 182 53.61 7.59 2.21
N GLN A 183 54.52 6.68 2.62
CA GLN A 183 54.84 6.40 4.02
C GLN A 183 55.73 7.50 4.61
N ARG A 184 55.37 8.01 5.80
CA ARG A 184 56.24 8.78 6.69
C ARG A 184 56.47 8.03 8.01
N GLU A 185 57.75 7.77 8.24
CA GLU A 185 58.56 7.72 9.46
C GLU A 185 57.92 7.58 10.86
N GLY A 186 58.52 6.70 11.66
CA GLY A 186 58.43 6.67 13.13
C GLY A 186 59.63 5.93 13.75
N CYS A 187 60.42 6.65 14.53
CA CYS A 187 61.70 6.28 15.16
C CYS A 187 61.53 5.74 16.60
N GLY A 188 62.52 4.97 17.09
CA GLY A 188 62.82 4.68 18.52
C GLY A 188 62.62 3.20 18.90
N CYS A 189 63.60 2.43 19.40
CA CYS A 189 64.87 2.72 20.07
C CYS A 189 65.95 1.72 19.64
#